data_AF-A0A1B8DXY9-F1
#
_entry.id   AF-A0A1B8DXY9-F1
#
_cell.length_a   1.000
_cell.length_b   1.000
_cell.length_c   1.000
_cell.angle_alpha   90.00
_cell.angle_beta   90.00
_cell.angle_gamma   90.00
#
_symmetry.space_group_name_H-M   'P 1'
#
loop_
_entity.id
_entity.type
_entity.pdbx_description
1 polymer ?
#
loop_
_entity_poly.entity_id
_entity_poly.type
_entity_poly.pdbx_seq_one_letter_code
_entity_poly.pdbx_strand_id
1 'polypeptide(L)'
;MTYDLHGQWDYDNEWSSPSCPSGNCLRSHVNETETKDALSMITKASAPSNKVVVGVESYGRSFKMAKAGCDSESCLFTGTPRVSNAAMGRCTNTSGYISNAEIDEIISNGNVKQWKKEGSNFLVYNDTEWVAYMDEDTKTSRAAFYDSYNFAGTTDWAVDLQTFEDGSDNSDDDFEYKLDSRIGAALPDRCMEQYIVNAQVATLETGLNNYTKLINNGYDEKFKVYERYAKNQVPNQVKDIEEEYGIEQAWITFGKQQMRINTGCQYAKDYKQCVEKTYNFFYNYPIATNVSIYNPKKIIGDSFANVAELLNRFKMMKKLGDWDPLRRLSDLVDATSLPAYSTQQAITSMNEVIDIAGEIEKAQREEFILSFISGLLFFIPFVGEAAGLAGIAAARTVLRLIGVAGEAGLTIFDAVSHPENAFMSVFTFLAGAGVRRSGFRNAANSRRGITPDVYNTLGGVKTSLDKVHSLRHKICPI
;
A
#
# COMPACT_ATOMS: atom_id res chain seq x y z
N MET A 1 -12.44 -2.39 10.90
CA MET A 1 -12.92 -1.80 9.64
C MET A 1 -14.39 -2.20 9.50
N THR A 2 -15.31 -1.26 9.75
CA THR A 2 -16.76 -1.50 9.88
C THR A 2 -17.51 -1.02 8.64
N TYR A 3 -16.95 -1.38 7.49
CA TYR A 3 -17.43 -1.19 6.13
C TYR A 3 -17.05 -2.44 5.33
N ASP A 4 -17.51 -2.58 4.09
CA ASP A 4 -17.33 -3.80 3.28
C ASP A 4 -17.96 -5.06 3.91
N LEU A 5 -19.05 -4.86 4.65
CA LEU A 5 -19.85 -5.96 5.20
C LEU A 5 -20.54 -6.76 4.08
N HIS A 6 -20.83 -6.09 2.97
CA HIS A 6 -21.49 -6.65 1.80
C HIS A 6 -20.88 -6.13 0.51
N GLY A 7 -20.94 -6.92 -0.55
CA GLY A 7 -20.38 -6.55 -1.85
C GLY A 7 -20.66 -7.57 -2.94
N GLN A 8 -20.08 -7.34 -4.13
CA GLN A 8 -20.30 -8.21 -5.29
C GLN A 8 -19.93 -9.69 -5.03
N TRP A 9 -18.97 -9.91 -4.13
CA TRP A 9 -18.51 -11.24 -3.70
C TRP A 9 -19.59 -12.06 -2.97
N ASP A 10 -20.69 -11.44 -2.55
CA ASP A 10 -21.81 -12.16 -1.92
C ASP A 10 -22.62 -13.00 -2.90
N TYR A 11 -22.48 -12.76 -4.21
CA TYR A 11 -23.19 -13.52 -5.24
C TYR A 11 -22.95 -15.04 -5.09
N ASP A 12 -24.01 -15.85 -5.22
CA ASP A 12 -23.96 -17.32 -5.14
C ASP A 12 -23.35 -17.86 -3.83
N ASN A 13 -23.49 -17.09 -2.74
CA ASN A 13 -23.10 -17.50 -1.39
C ASN A 13 -24.30 -17.47 -0.44
N GLU A 14 -24.84 -18.64 -0.12
CA GLU A 14 -25.99 -18.76 0.82
C GLU A 14 -25.67 -18.31 2.25
N TRP A 15 -24.38 -18.19 2.60
CA TRP A 15 -23.89 -17.81 3.93
C TRP A 15 -23.56 -16.33 4.06
N SER A 16 -23.62 -15.55 2.98
CA SER A 16 -23.28 -14.12 3.00
C SER A 16 -24.33 -13.28 3.70
N SER A 17 -25.60 -13.67 3.60
CA SER A 17 -26.72 -12.85 4.06
C SER A 17 -27.90 -13.69 4.55
N PRO A 18 -28.41 -13.44 5.76
CA PRO A 18 -29.61 -14.09 6.25
C PRO A 18 -30.78 -13.88 5.28
N SER A 19 -31.55 -14.95 5.04
CA SER A 19 -32.73 -14.95 4.16
C SER A 19 -32.44 -14.56 2.70
N CYS A 20 -31.19 -14.72 2.24
CA CYS A 20 -30.82 -14.56 0.83
C CYS A 20 -30.11 -15.81 0.30
N PRO A 21 -30.84 -16.87 -0.11
CA PRO A 21 -30.22 -18.14 -0.49
C PRO A 21 -29.23 -18.04 -1.66
N SER A 22 -29.46 -17.10 -2.58
CA SER A 22 -28.57 -16.86 -3.72
C SER A 22 -27.46 -15.84 -3.43
N GLY A 23 -27.41 -15.30 -2.21
CA GLY A 23 -26.41 -14.33 -1.73
C GLY A 23 -26.43 -12.95 -2.41
N ASN A 24 -27.07 -12.82 -3.57
CA ASN A 24 -27.07 -11.61 -4.39
C ASN A 24 -28.17 -10.61 -4.05
N CYS A 25 -28.52 -10.45 -2.79
CA CYS A 25 -29.51 -9.47 -2.34
C CYS A 25 -28.88 -8.08 -2.15
N LEU A 26 -29.65 -7.01 -2.37
CA LEU A 26 -29.17 -5.65 -2.15
C LEU A 26 -28.96 -5.39 -0.65
N ARG A 27 -27.70 -5.36 -0.22
CA ARG A 27 -27.33 -5.14 1.18
C ARG A 27 -26.38 -3.95 1.31
N SER A 28 -26.53 -3.20 2.39
CA SER A 28 -25.63 -2.09 2.67
C SER A 28 -24.30 -2.63 3.20
N HIS A 29 -23.20 -2.26 2.56
CA HIS A 29 -21.87 -2.60 3.06
C HIS A 29 -21.52 -1.91 4.39
N VAL A 30 -22.36 -0.97 4.83
CA VAL A 30 -22.16 -0.09 5.99
C VAL A 30 -23.36 -0.13 6.92
N ASN A 31 -24.11 -1.24 6.93
CA ASN A 31 -25.26 -1.44 7.81
C ASN A 31 -24.89 -1.17 9.28
N GLU A 32 -25.62 -0.26 9.93
CA GLU A 32 -25.31 0.16 11.30
C GLU A 32 -25.60 -0.93 12.33
N THR A 33 -26.59 -1.80 12.09
CA THR A 33 -26.90 -2.94 12.97
C THR A 33 -25.73 -3.92 13.00
N GLU A 34 -25.23 -4.31 11.84
CA GLU A 34 -24.08 -5.21 11.73
C GLU A 34 -22.78 -4.57 12.25
N THR A 35 -22.65 -3.25 12.07
CA THR A 35 -21.55 -2.50 12.69
C THR A 35 -21.62 -2.58 14.22
N LYS A 36 -22.81 -2.43 14.82
CA LYS A 36 -23.00 -2.58 16.27
C LYS A 36 -22.68 -3.99 16.75
N ASP A 37 -23.00 -5.02 15.97
CA ASP A 37 -22.64 -6.39 16.28
C ASP A 37 -21.12 -6.60 16.26
N ALA A 38 -20.42 -6.07 15.25
CA ALA A 38 -18.96 -6.09 15.19
C ALA A 38 -18.31 -5.37 16.39
N LEU A 39 -18.83 -4.21 16.76
CA LEU A 39 -18.38 -3.45 17.93
C LEU A 39 -18.67 -4.18 19.26
N SER A 40 -19.79 -4.90 19.34
CA SER A 40 -20.10 -5.75 20.50
C SER A 40 -19.13 -6.92 20.60
N MET A 41 -18.76 -7.54 19.48
CA MET A 41 -17.81 -8.66 19.46
C MET A 41 -16.42 -8.25 19.94
N ILE A 42 -15.88 -7.15 19.42
CA ILE A 42 -14.52 -6.70 19.78
C ILE A 42 -14.44 -6.26 21.26
N THR A 43 -15.47 -5.59 21.77
CA THR A 43 -15.52 -5.18 23.18
C THR A 43 -15.71 -6.37 24.12
N LYS A 44 -16.53 -7.37 23.75
CA LYS A 44 -16.64 -8.65 24.48
C LYS A 44 -15.34 -9.46 24.47
N ALA A 45 -14.51 -9.29 23.44
CA ALA A 45 -13.16 -9.85 23.39
C ALA A 45 -12.15 -9.10 24.28
N SER A 46 -12.64 -8.25 25.22
CA SER A 46 -11.84 -7.47 26.18
C SER A 46 -11.02 -6.33 25.57
N ALA A 47 -11.31 -5.92 24.32
CA ALA A 47 -10.77 -4.67 23.79
C ALA A 47 -11.49 -3.48 24.45
N PRO A 48 -10.78 -2.58 25.16
CA PRO A 48 -11.40 -1.39 25.74
C PRO A 48 -11.99 -0.50 24.64
N SER A 49 -13.25 -0.06 24.78
CA SER A 49 -13.91 0.78 23.77
C SER A 49 -13.09 2.03 23.43
N ASN A 50 -12.47 2.67 24.41
CA ASN A 50 -11.66 3.88 24.24
C ASN A 50 -10.30 3.64 23.54
N LYS A 51 -10.04 2.43 23.06
CA LYS A 51 -8.93 2.09 22.15
C LYS A 51 -9.41 1.63 20.77
N VAL A 52 -10.71 1.52 20.57
CA VAL A 52 -11.31 1.09 19.29
C VAL A 52 -11.72 2.33 18.51
N VAL A 53 -11.06 2.54 17.37
CA VAL A 53 -11.40 3.57 16.39
C VAL A 53 -12.33 2.93 15.35
N VAL A 54 -13.52 3.50 15.17
CA VAL A 54 -14.57 2.89 14.35
C VAL A 54 -14.46 3.36 12.90
N GLY A 55 -14.57 2.45 11.94
CA GLY A 55 -14.47 2.80 10.52
C GLY A 55 -15.71 3.52 10.02
N VAL A 56 -15.49 4.58 9.24
CA VAL A 56 -16.44 5.21 8.32
C VAL A 56 -15.79 5.29 6.94
N GLU A 57 -16.56 5.57 5.90
CA GLU A 57 -16.06 5.53 4.53
C GLU A 57 -16.58 6.66 3.67
N SER A 58 -15.76 6.98 2.68
CA SER A 58 -16.00 7.99 1.65
C SER A 58 -16.25 7.35 0.28
N TYR A 59 -16.83 6.15 0.26
CA TYR A 59 -17.22 5.44 -0.96
C TYR A 59 -18.49 4.63 -0.72
N GLY A 60 -19.10 4.16 -1.80
CA GLY A 60 -20.19 3.21 -1.77
C GLY A 60 -19.86 1.90 -2.47
N ARG A 61 -20.49 0.81 -2.01
CA ARG A 61 -20.60 -0.43 -2.79
C ARG A 61 -21.80 -0.33 -3.71
N SER A 62 -21.57 -0.55 -5.00
CA SER A 62 -22.59 -0.44 -6.04
C SER A 62 -22.98 -1.79 -6.62
N PHE A 63 -24.23 -1.87 -7.07
CA PHE A 63 -24.83 -3.08 -7.62
C PHE A 63 -25.67 -2.76 -8.85
N LYS A 64 -25.59 -3.64 -9.85
CA LYS A 64 -26.55 -3.65 -10.96
C LYS A 64 -27.80 -4.42 -10.55
N MET A 65 -28.88 -3.73 -10.27
CA MET A 65 -30.18 -4.32 -9.96
C MET A 65 -30.65 -5.25 -11.08
N ALA A 66 -31.17 -6.42 -10.73
CA ALA A 66 -31.75 -7.37 -11.67
C ALA A 66 -33.07 -6.85 -12.29
N LYS A 67 -33.78 -5.96 -11.59
CA LYS A 67 -35.04 -5.39 -12.05
C LYS A 67 -35.17 -3.94 -11.60
N ALA A 68 -35.42 -3.04 -12.56
CA ALA A 68 -35.73 -1.64 -12.29
C ALA A 68 -36.92 -1.51 -11.33
N GLY A 69 -36.80 -0.61 -10.35
CA GLY A 69 -37.82 -0.38 -9.31
C GLY A 69 -37.89 -1.45 -8.22
N CYS A 70 -37.02 -2.47 -8.22
CA CYS A 70 -36.87 -3.41 -7.10
C CYS A 70 -35.63 -3.03 -6.28
N ASP A 71 -35.77 -2.11 -5.33
CA ASP A 71 -34.66 -1.54 -4.55
C ASP A 71 -34.70 -1.82 -3.05
N SER A 72 -35.52 -2.80 -2.63
CA SER A 72 -35.55 -3.31 -1.26
C SER A 72 -34.46 -4.36 -1.01
N GLU A 73 -34.19 -4.66 0.26
CA GLU A 73 -33.15 -5.63 0.67
C GLU A 73 -33.38 -7.07 0.20
N SER A 74 -34.59 -7.41 -0.23
CA SER A 74 -34.93 -8.71 -0.84
C SER A 74 -34.75 -8.72 -2.36
N CYS A 75 -34.49 -7.57 -2.97
CA CYS A 75 -34.26 -7.46 -4.40
C CYS A 75 -32.84 -7.89 -4.74
N LEU A 76 -32.67 -8.34 -5.97
CA LEU A 76 -31.44 -9.00 -6.41
C LEU A 76 -30.58 -8.08 -7.27
N PHE A 77 -29.27 -8.26 -7.17
CA PHE A 77 -28.30 -7.74 -8.12
C PHE A 77 -27.77 -8.81 -9.07
N THR A 78 -27.15 -8.38 -10.17
CA THR A 78 -26.61 -9.24 -11.23
C THR A 78 -25.08 -9.28 -11.21
N GLY A 79 -24.50 -10.25 -11.91
CA GLY A 79 -23.05 -10.42 -12.04
C GLY A 79 -22.62 -11.82 -11.63
N THR A 80 -21.39 -11.93 -11.15
CA THR A 80 -20.82 -13.15 -10.55
C THR A 80 -20.02 -12.75 -9.29
N PRO A 81 -19.49 -13.68 -8.49
CA PRO A 81 -18.71 -13.32 -7.31
C PRO A 81 -17.44 -12.50 -7.61
N ARG A 82 -16.97 -12.54 -8.87
CA ARG A 82 -15.72 -11.87 -9.31
C ARG A 82 -15.93 -10.75 -10.31
N VAL A 83 -17.15 -10.58 -10.83
CA VAL A 83 -17.46 -9.61 -11.89
C VAL A 83 -18.74 -8.89 -11.52
N SER A 84 -18.62 -7.60 -11.23
CA SER A 84 -19.78 -6.74 -11.03
C SER A 84 -20.29 -6.21 -12.35
N ASN A 85 -21.60 -6.26 -12.53
CA ASN A 85 -22.28 -5.63 -13.66
C ASN A 85 -22.64 -4.15 -13.38
N ALA A 86 -22.33 -3.64 -12.18
CA ALA A 86 -22.59 -2.25 -11.83
C ALA A 86 -21.76 -1.32 -12.73
N ALA A 87 -22.31 -0.14 -13.00
CA ALA A 87 -21.61 0.90 -13.74
C ALA A 87 -20.29 1.24 -13.03
N MET A 88 -19.23 1.33 -13.83
CA MET A 88 -17.89 1.69 -13.37
C MET A 88 -17.81 3.21 -13.17
N GLY A 89 -17.29 3.65 -12.02
CA GLY A 89 -16.98 5.07 -11.80
C GLY A 89 -15.91 5.57 -12.77
N ARG A 90 -15.98 6.84 -13.18
CA ARG A 90 -15.04 7.44 -14.13
C ARG A 90 -13.63 7.64 -13.56
N CYS A 91 -13.50 7.83 -12.25
CA CYS A 91 -12.24 8.04 -11.54
C CYS A 91 -11.82 6.80 -10.77
N THR A 92 -12.74 6.15 -10.06
CA THR A 92 -12.43 4.89 -9.34
C THR A 92 -12.15 3.73 -10.28
N ASN A 93 -12.68 3.79 -11.52
CA ASN A 93 -12.41 2.85 -12.61
C ASN A 93 -12.60 1.37 -12.19
N THR A 94 -13.55 1.12 -11.29
CA THR A 94 -13.85 -0.20 -10.73
C THR A 94 -15.36 -0.41 -10.67
N SER A 95 -15.88 -1.49 -11.26
CA SER A 95 -17.30 -1.85 -11.14
C SER A 95 -17.60 -2.38 -9.73
N GLY A 96 -18.71 -1.92 -9.14
CA GLY A 96 -19.13 -2.32 -7.79
C GLY A 96 -18.56 -1.46 -6.67
N TYR A 97 -17.82 -0.40 -7.00
CA TYR A 97 -17.19 0.54 -6.09
C TYR A 97 -17.25 1.94 -6.69
N ILE A 98 -17.65 2.94 -5.92
CA ILE A 98 -17.79 4.32 -6.41
C ILE A 98 -17.50 5.31 -5.29
N SER A 99 -16.72 6.36 -5.56
CA SER A 99 -16.35 7.34 -4.52
C SER A 99 -17.50 8.26 -4.14
N ASN A 100 -17.45 8.88 -2.96
CA ASN A 100 -18.41 9.91 -2.57
C ASN A 100 -18.39 11.09 -3.54
N ALA A 101 -17.21 11.49 -4.03
CA ALA A 101 -17.09 12.52 -5.07
C ALA A 101 -17.89 12.18 -6.34
N GLU A 102 -17.80 10.93 -6.81
CA GLU A 102 -18.56 10.44 -7.97
C GLU A 102 -20.06 10.32 -7.67
N ILE A 103 -20.43 9.87 -6.48
CA ILE A 103 -21.82 9.82 -6.00
C ILE A 103 -22.43 11.23 -6.00
N ASP A 104 -21.74 12.22 -5.47
CA ASP A 104 -22.20 13.60 -5.39
C ASP A 104 -22.35 14.24 -6.77
N GLU A 105 -21.45 13.91 -7.72
CA GLU A 105 -21.60 14.29 -9.11
C GLU A 105 -22.83 13.65 -9.77
N ILE A 106 -23.10 12.37 -9.51
CA ILE A 106 -24.30 11.68 -10.01
C ILE A 106 -25.56 12.33 -9.45
N ILE A 107 -25.58 12.63 -8.14
CA ILE A 107 -26.68 13.33 -7.47
C ILE A 107 -26.90 14.71 -8.08
N SER A 108 -25.82 15.43 -8.39
CA SER A 108 -25.87 16.78 -8.97
C SER A 108 -26.35 16.80 -10.43
N ASN A 109 -26.09 15.74 -11.19
CA ASN A 109 -26.29 15.69 -12.63
C ASN A 109 -27.68 15.19 -13.10
N GLY A 110 -28.60 14.78 -12.20
CA GLY A 110 -29.92 14.38 -12.68
C GLY A 110 -30.90 13.78 -11.66
N ASN A 111 -31.92 13.10 -12.21
CA ASN A 111 -32.98 12.45 -11.45
C ASN A 111 -32.47 11.15 -10.81
N VAL A 112 -32.23 11.21 -9.51
CA VAL A 112 -31.86 10.07 -8.68
C VAL A 112 -32.90 9.81 -7.60
N LYS A 113 -33.03 8.56 -7.14
CA LYS A 113 -33.80 8.21 -5.94
C LYS A 113 -32.85 8.06 -4.77
N GLN A 114 -33.09 8.79 -3.68
CA GLN A 114 -32.29 8.73 -2.46
C GLN A 114 -33.16 8.41 -1.24
N TRP A 115 -32.63 7.60 -0.32
CA TRP A 115 -33.26 7.37 0.99
C TRP A 115 -32.20 6.95 2.02
N LYS A 116 -32.55 7.06 3.31
CA LYS A 116 -31.72 6.59 4.43
C LYS A 116 -32.42 5.45 5.16
N LYS A 117 -31.68 4.42 5.54
CA LYS A 117 -32.18 3.32 6.38
C LYS A 117 -31.01 2.68 7.14
N GLU A 118 -31.21 2.34 8.41
CA GLU A 118 -30.22 1.61 9.24
C GLU A 118 -28.81 2.21 9.20
N GLY A 119 -28.73 3.55 9.34
CA GLY A 119 -27.48 4.30 9.34
C GLY A 119 -26.67 4.20 8.03
N SER A 120 -27.35 3.90 6.92
CA SER A 120 -26.82 3.90 5.55
C SER A 120 -27.61 4.86 4.67
N ASN A 121 -26.95 5.45 3.68
CA ASN A 121 -27.59 6.12 2.56
C ASN A 121 -27.67 5.21 1.36
N PHE A 122 -28.72 5.37 0.59
CA PHE A 122 -28.96 4.61 -0.61
C PHE A 122 -29.27 5.53 -1.78
N LEU A 123 -28.75 5.17 -2.94
CA LEU A 123 -28.93 5.88 -4.19
C LEU A 123 -29.35 4.88 -5.28
N VAL A 124 -30.36 5.23 -6.07
CA VAL A 124 -30.65 4.58 -7.35
C VAL A 124 -30.57 5.60 -8.48
N TYR A 125 -29.79 5.28 -9.51
CA TYR A 125 -29.63 6.08 -10.73
C TYR A 125 -29.67 5.17 -11.97
N ASN A 126 -29.92 5.76 -13.14
CA ASN A 126 -30.05 5.01 -14.42
C ASN A 126 -30.98 3.78 -14.30
N ASP A 127 -32.08 3.93 -13.54
CA ASP A 127 -33.13 2.93 -13.20
C ASP A 127 -32.68 1.64 -12.48
N THR A 128 -31.38 1.31 -12.52
CA THR A 128 -30.86 -0.01 -12.15
C THR A 128 -29.50 0.02 -11.47
N GLU A 129 -28.84 1.16 -11.38
CA GLU A 129 -27.60 1.28 -10.59
C GLU A 129 -27.99 1.64 -9.17
N TRP A 130 -27.63 0.78 -8.22
CA TRP A 130 -27.94 0.94 -6.81
C TRP A 130 -26.64 1.09 -6.02
N VAL A 131 -26.59 1.99 -5.05
CA VAL A 131 -25.40 2.23 -4.22
C VAL A 131 -25.83 2.35 -2.77
N ALA A 132 -25.11 1.70 -1.87
CA ALA A 132 -25.12 2.01 -0.44
C ALA A 132 -23.82 2.72 -0.06
N TYR A 133 -23.91 3.80 0.72
CA TYR A 133 -22.78 4.67 1.07
C TYR A 133 -23.08 5.47 2.35
N MET A 134 -22.13 6.29 2.80
CA MET A 134 -22.35 7.31 3.83
C MET A 134 -22.05 8.73 3.32
N ASP A 135 -22.92 9.66 3.68
CA ASP A 135 -22.77 11.11 3.51
C ASP A 135 -22.30 11.72 4.83
N GLU A 136 -21.88 12.98 4.81
CA GLU A 136 -21.33 13.66 5.99
C GLU A 136 -22.31 13.72 7.17
N ASP A 137 -23.61 13.86 6.90
CA ASP A 137 -24.65 13.81 7.94
C ASP A 137 -24.69 12.44 8.64
N THR A 138 -24.58 11.36 7.86
CA THR A 138 -24.59 9.99 8.39
C THR A 138 -23.31 9.68 9.15
N LYS A 139 -22.14 10.10 8.62
CA LYS A 139 -20.86 10.00 9.33
C LYS A 139 -20.91 10.74 10.67
N THR A 140 -21.43 11.96 10.67
CA THR A 140 -21.58 12.78 11.89
C THR A 140 -22.50 12.10 12.91
N SER A 141 -23.66 11.59 12.48
CA SER A 141 -24.58 10.86 13.36
C SER A 141 -23.94 9.61 13.95
N ARG A 142 -23.12 8.89 13.16
CA ARG A 142 -22.43 7.69 13.63
C ARG A 142 -21.28 8.01 14.57
N ALA A 143 -20.51 9.06 14.30
CA ALA A 143 -19.47 9.54 15.20
C ALA A 143 -20.05 9.89 16.59
N ALA A 144 -21.19 10.58 16.64
CA ALA A 144 -21.89 10.86 17.89
C ALA A 144 -22.36 9.58 18.62
N PHE A 145 -22.86 8.59 17.88
CA PHE A 145 -23.17 7.28 18.45
C PHE A 145 -21.91 6.61 19.03
N TYR A 146 -20.79 6.60 18.31
CA TYR A 146 -19.55 5.98 18.79
C TYR A 146 -19.00 6.67 20.05
N ASP A 147 -19.01 8.00 20.07
CA ASP A 147 -18.62 8.80 21.24
C ASP A 147 -19.49 8.45 22.47
N SER A 148 -20.81 8.29 22.29
CA SER A 148 -21.72 7.92 23.39
C SER A 148 -21.43 6.55 24.02
N TYR A 149 -20.71 5.66 23.33
CA TYR A 149 -20.25 4.36 23.83
C TYR A 149 -18.77 4.36 24.25
N ASN A 150 -18.16 5.54 24.38
CA ASN A 150 -16.77 5.73 24.77
C ASN A 150 -15.78 5.04 23.81
N PHE A 151 -16.12 5.01 22.51
CA PHE A 151 -15.17 4.62 21.47
C PHE A 151 -14.12 5.72 21.26
N ALA A 152 -12.93 5.36 20.75
CA ALA A 152 -11.79 6.28 20.64
C ALA A 152 -11.96 7.38 19.58
N GLY A 153 -12.91 7.21 18.65
CA GLY A 153 -13.16 8.10 17.52
C GLY A 153 -13.47 7.31 16.25
N THR A 154 -13.31 7.97 15.10
CA THR A 154 -13.55 7.39 13.77
C THR A 154 -12.29 7.40 12.90
N THR A 155 -12.23 6.47 11.93
CA THR A 155 -11.24 6.45 10.84
C THR A 155 -11.98 6.43 9.52
N ASP A 156 -11.66 7.36 8.61
CA ASP A 156 -12.30 7.47 7.30
C ASP A 156 -11.45 6.78 6.23
N TRP A 157 -12.08 5.90 5.45
CA TRP A 157 -11.51 5.33 4.24
C TRP A 157 -12.24 5.86 2.99
N ALA A 158 -11.65 6.69 2.15
CA ALA A 158 -10.36 7.37 2.29
C ALA A 158 -10.52 8.83 1.87
N VAL A 159 -9.57 9.67 2.30
CA VAL A 159 -9.61 11.13 2.10
C VAL A 159 -9.73 11.52 0.62
N ASP A 160 -9.06 10.79 -0.29
CA ASP A 160 -9.09 11.04 -1.73
C ASP A 160 -10.43 10.73 -2.42
N LEU A 161 -11.38 10.12 -1.70
CA LEU A 161 -12.67 9.72 -2.23
C LEU A 161 -13.81 10.70 -1.87
N GLN A 162 -13.55 11.65 -0.97
CA GLN A 162 -14.56 12.58 -0.45
C GLN A 162 -15.06 13.57 -1.50
N THR A 163 -14.15 14.27 -2.15
CA THR A 163 -14.45 15.37 -3.08
C THR A 163 -13.56 15.28 -4.32
N PHE A 164 -14.01 15.85 -5.43
CA PHE A 164 -13.13 16.05 -6.57
C PHE A 164 -12.17 17.18 -6.26
N GLU A 165 -10.91 16.83 -6.06
CA GLU A 165 -9.83 17.80 -6.00
C GLU A 165 -9.40 18.14 -7.44
N ASP A 166 -9.52 19.41 -7.84
CA ASP A 166 -8.89 19.93 -9.07
C ASP A 166 -7.36 20.09 -8.90
N GLY A 167 -6.85 19.67 -7.73
CA GLY A 167 -5.47 19.78 -7.30
C GLY A 167 -5.06 21.22 -7.04
N SER A 168 -5.99 22.17 -6.92
CA SER A 168 -5.71 23.59 -6.70
C SER A 168 -6.02 24.10 -5.29
N ASP A 169 -6.70 23.32 -4.45
CA ASP A 169 -7.09 23.80 -3.12
C ASP A 169 -6.17 23.38 -1.96
N ASN A 170 -5.97 24.39 -1.10
CA ASN A 170 -5.03 24.49 0.00
C ASN A 170 -5.77 24.26 1.34
N SER A 171 -6.31 23.06 1.57
CA SER A 171 -6.82 22.70 2.90
C SER A 171 -5.84 21.76 3.59
N ASP A 172 -5.05 22.39 4.45
CA ASP A 172 -4.22 21.77 5.48
C ASP A 172 -5.04 20.78 6.32
N ASP A 173 -4.78 19.47 6.19
CA ASP A 173 -4.90 18.49 7.27
C ASP A 173 -4.36 17.13 6.79
N ASP A 174 -3.05 17.07 6.59
CA ASP A 174 -2.24 15.89 6.89
C ASP A 174 -0.77 16.32 6.94
N PHE A 175 -0.01 15.70 7.84
CA PHE A 175 1.40 16.00 8.11
C PHE A 175 2.32 15.57 6.94
N GLU A 176 2.05 16.03 5.72
CA GLU A 176 2.99 15.97 4.60
C GLU A 176 3.89 17.20 4.64
N TYR A 177 5.19 16.96 4.53
CA TYR A 177 6.27 17.93 4.66
C TYR A 177 5.89 19.29 4.04
N LYS A 178 5.86 20.38 4.84
CA LYS A 178 5.59 21.75 4.39
C LYS A 178 6.45 22.09 3.18
N LEU A 179 5.86 21.89 2.02
CA LEU A 179 6.27 22.45 0.78
C LEU A 179 5.78 23.90 0.84
N ASP A 180 6.64 24.77 1.36
CA ASP A 180 6.40 26.20 1.67
C ASP A 180 5.21 26.78 0.87
N SER A 181 4.16 27.16 1.59
CA SER A 181 2.89 27.74 1.11
C SER A 181 3.06 29.14 0.50
N ARG A 182 4.21 29.39 -0.15
CA ARG A 182 4.50 30.55 -1.00
C ARG A 182 4.25 30.28 -2.49
N ILE A 183 3.64 29.14 -2.84
CA ILE A 183 3.25 28.83 -4.24
C ILE A 183 1.75 29.06 -4.45
N GLY A 184 1.16 29.97 -3.67
CA GLY A 184 -0.13 30.60 -4.00
C GLY A 184 0.00 31.69 -5.08
N ALA A 185 1.22 31.97 -5.57
CA ALA A 185 1.43 32.77 -6.77
C ALA A 185 1.93 31.82 -7.86
N ALA A 186 1.15 31.64 -8.93
CA ALA A 186 1.46 30.80 -10.09
C ALA A 186 2.94 30.90 -10.45
N LEU A 187 3.71 29.86 -10.09
CA LEU A 187 5.11 29.77 -10.48
C LEU A 187 5.11 29.79 -12.02
N PRO A 188 5.82 30.72 -12.68
CA PRO A 188 5.87 30.73 -14.14
C PRO A 188 6.30 29.35 -14.64
N ASP A 189 5.71 28.84 -15.72
CA ASP A 189 5.99 27.49 -16.27
C ASP A 189 7.50 27.18 -16.40
N ARG A 190 8.28 28.20 -16.78
CA ARG A 190 9.75 28.15 -16.87
C ARG A 190 10.47 27.82 -15.55
N CYS A 191 9.81 27.99 -14.40
CA CYS A 191 10.35 27.78 -13.06
C CYS A 191 9.92 26.43 -12.45
N MET A 192 8.93 25.75 -13.02
CA MET A 192 8.37 24.51 -12.46
C MET A 192 9.38 23.36 -12.46
N GLU A 193 10.13 23.19 -13.55
CA GLU A 193 11.19 22.18 -13.62
C GLU A 193 12.27 22.44 -12.56
N GLN A 194 12.68 23.70 -12.37
CA GLN A 194 13.64 24.09 -11.34
C GLN A 194 13.12 23.78 -9.94
N TYR A 195 11.84 24.03 -9.72
CA TYR A 195 11.18 23.73 -8.46
C TYR A 195 11.13 22.23 -8.16
N ILE A 196 10.78 21.40 -9.14
CA ILE A 196 10.76 19.95 -8.99
C ILE A 196 12.16 19.41 -8.69
N VAL A 197 13.20 19.90 -9.37
CA VAL A 197 14.60 19.53 -9.05
C VAL A 197 14.94 19.91 -7.61
N ASN A 198 14.50 21.08 -7.12
CA ASN A 198 14.72 21.49 -5.73
C ASN A 198 14.08 20.53 -4.74
N ALA A 199 12.82 20.15 -4.99
CA ALA A 199 12.10 19.19 -4.16
C ALA A 199 12.82 17.83 -4.15
N GLN A 200 13.19 17.29 -5.31
CA GLN A 200 13.88 16.01 -5.41
C GLN A 200 15.25 16.00 -4.69
N VAL A 201 16.02 17.08 -4.81
CA VAL A 201 17.29 17.24 -4.06
C VAL A 201 17.04 17.27 -2.56
N ALA A 202 16.04 18.04 -2.10
CA ALA A 202 15.69 18.15 -0.69
C ALA A 202 15.15 16.82 -0.12
N THR A 203 14.36 16.09 -0.90
CA THR A 203 13.87 14.75 -0.60
C THR A 203 15.03 13.78 -0.37
N LEU A 204 15.98 13.74 -1.31
CA LEU A 204 17.13 12.84 -1.21
C LEU A 204 18.04 13.21 -0.03
N GLU A 205 18.27 14.50 0.20
CA GLU A 205 19.02 15.01 1.37
C GLU A 205 18.35 14.64 2.69
N THR A 206 17.03 14.83 2.78
CA THR A 206 16.25 14.46 3.97
C THR A 206 16.30 12.96 4.20
N GLY A 207 16.17 12.15 3.14
CA GLY A 207 16.34 10.70 3.20
C GLY A 207 17.68 10.34 3.84
N LEU A 208 18.80 10.78 3.27
CA LEU A 208 20.13 10.45 3.78
C LEU A 208 20.36 10.90 5.24
N ASN A 209 19.82 12.06 5.61
CA ASN A 209 19.86 12.53 7.00
C ASN A 209 19.05 11.61 7.93
N ASN A 210 17.86 11.19 7.50
CA ASN A 210 17.03 10.25 8.26
C ASN A 210 17.71 8.90 8.38
N TYR A 211 18.29 8.35 7.31
CA TYR A 211 19.10 7.13 7.38
C TYR A 211 20.19 7.23 8.45
N THR A 212 20.98 8.32 8.43
CA THR A 212 22.04 8.54 9.41
C THR A 212 21.50 8.57 10.84
N LYS A 213 20.36 9.22 11.06
CA LYS A 213 19.68 9.22 12.36
C LYS A 213 19.24 7.81 12.77
N LEU A 214 18.62 7.04 11.88
CA LEU A 214 18.15 5.69 12.17
C LEU A 214 19.32 4.79 12.58
N ILE A 215 20.43 4.82 11.82
CA ILE A 215 21.63 4.03 12.13
C ILE A 215 22.20 4.39 13.50
N ASN A 216 22.32 5.69 13.80
CA ASN A 216 22.85 6.16 15.07
C ASN A 216 21.91 5.88 16.26
N ASN A 217 20.61 5.75 16.01
CA ASN A 217 19.59 5.49 17.02
C ASN A 217 19.30 3.99 17.23
N GLY A 218 20.29 3.13 16.96
CA GLY A 218 20.21 1.71 17.32
C GLY A 218 19.37 0.86 16.38
N TYR A 219 19.30 1.22 15.09
CA TYR A 219 18.59 0.44 14.06
C TYR A 219 18.88 -1.07 14.13
N ASP A 220 20.14 -1.48 14.32
CA ASP A 220 20.50 -2.90 14.32
C ASP A 220 19.82 -3.69 15.45
N GLU A 221 19.65 -3.08 16.62
CA GLU A 221 19.00 -3.74 17.75
C GLU A 221 17.49 -3.86 17.51
N LYS A 222 16.87 -2.80 16.98
CA LYS A 222 15.45 -2.81 16.60
C LYS A 222 15.18 -3.81 15.47
N PHE A 223 16.05 -3.84 14.47
CA PHE A 223 15.97 -4.80 13.37
C PHE A 223 16.10 -6.24 13.88
N LYS A 224 16.99 -6.53 14.84
CA LYS A 224 17.08 -7.88 15.44
C LYS A 224 15.79 -8.29 16.16
N VAL A 225 15.11 -7.35 16.81
CA VAL A 225 13.81 -7.62 17.46
C VAL A 225 12.77 -7.97 16.40
N TYR A 226 12.65 -7.13 15.38
CA TYR A 226 11.78 -7.36 14.23
C TYR A 226 12.09 -8.71 13.56
N GLU A 227 13.35 -8.97 13.23
CA GLU A 227 13.82 -10.20 12.56
C GLU A 227 13.47 -11.44 13.39
N ARG A 228 13.76 -11.44 14.69
CA ARG A 228 13.45 -12.56 15.57
C ARG A 228 11.95 -12.83 15.60
N TYR A 229 11.16 -11.77 15.75
CA TYR A 229 9.71 -11.90 15.83
C TYR A 229 9.14 -12.41 14.51
N ALA A 230 9.51 -11.80 13.38
CA ALA A 230 9.04 -12.22 12.06
C ALA A 230 9.44 -13.67 11.73
N LYS A 231 10.65 -14.14 12.11
CA LYS A 231 11.03 -15.57 12.00
C LYS A 231 10.13 -16.48 12.84
N ASN A 232 9.74 -16.05 14.03
CA ASN A 232 8.86 -16.82 14.92
C ASN A 232 7.40 -16.84 14.45
N GLN A 233 6.97 -15.87 13.64
CA GLN A 233 5.61 -15.77 13.13
C GLN A 233 5.37 -16.58 11.85
N VAL A 234 6.40 -16.95 11.09
CA VAL A 234 6.24 -17.82 9.91
C VAL A 234 5.52 -19.10 10.35
N PRO A 235 4.23 -19.30 10.03
CA PRO A 235 3.44 -20.34 10.64
C PRO A 235 3.91 -21.72 10.17
N ASN A 236 3.82 -22.72 11.04
CA ASN A 236 3.90 -24.13 10.62
C ASN A 236 2.77 -24.49 9.63
N GLN A 237 1.74 -23.68 9.43
CA GLN A 237 0.58 -23.99 8.60
C GLN A 237 0.56 -23.06 7.39
N VAL A 238 1.37 -23.38 6.39
CA VAL A 238 1.39 -22.67 5.11
C VAL A 238 0.21 -23.17 4.26
N LYS A 239 -0.94 -22.50 4.38
CA LYS A 239 -1.90 -22.42 3.28
C LYS A 239 -1.83 -20.99 2.74
N ASP A 240 -1.61 -20.93 1.43
CA ASP A 240 -1.70 -19.76 0.54
C ASP A 240 -0.66 -18.65 0.77
N ILE A 241 0.61 -18.98 0.58
CA ILE A 241 1.70 -18.17 1.15
C ILE A 241 2.48 -17.28 0.17
N GLU A 242 2.50 -17.60 -1.12
CA GLU A 242 3.24 -16.77 -2.09
C GLU A 242 2.39 -15.63 -2.65
N GLU A 243 1.17 -15.95 -3.10
CA GLU A 243 0.26 -15.01 -3.78
C GLU A 243 -0.43 -14.03 -2.83
N GLU A 244 -0.78 -14.48 -1.62
CA GLU A 244 -1.60 -13.71 -0.66
C GLU A 244 -0.74 -13.01 0.41
N TYR A 245 0.30 -13.68 0.91
CA TYR A 245 1.14 -13.18 2.03
C TYR A 245 2.60 -12.90 1.66
N GLY A 246 3.00 -13.14 0.42
CA GLY A 246 4.30 -12.69 -0.10
C GLY A 246 5.55 -13.37 0.48
N ILE A 247 5.38 -14.48 1.17
CA ILE A 247 6.52 -15.23 1.73
C ILE A 247 7.24 -15.97 0.60
N GLU A 248 8.57 -15.91 0.60
CA GLU A 248 9.40 -16.56 -0.43
C GLU A 248 9.17 -18.06 -0.47
N GLN A 249 8.92 -18.61 -1.66
CA GLN A 249 8.83 -20.06 -1.88
C GLN A 249 10.08 -20.80 -1.37
N ALA A 250 11.25 -20.17 -1.43
CA ALA A 250 12.51 -20.70 -0.90
C ALA A 250 12.54 -20.86 0.63
N TRP A 251 11.64 -20.20 1.36
CA TRP A 251 11.51 -20.32 2.81
C TRP A 251 10.69 -21.55 3.22
N ILE A 252 10.13 -22.31 2.28
CA ILE A 252 9.21 -23.41 2.55
C ILE A 252 9.67 -24.66 1.81
N THR A 253 9.79 -25.77 2.54
CA THR A 253 9.92 -27.10 1.94
C THR A 253 8.76 -27.98 2.35
N PHE A 254 8.32 -28.88 1.49
CA PHE A 254 7.24 -29.80 1.82
C PHE A 254 7.81 -31.12 2.35
N GLY A 255 7.38 -31.51 3.53
CA GLY A 255 7.86 -32.70 4.23
C GLY A 255 6.79 -33.40 5.04
N LYS A 256 7.24 -34.20 6.01
CA LYS A 256 6.39 -35.01 6.90
C LYS A 256 6.31 -34.33 8.26
N GLN A 257 5.12 -33.88 8.67
CA GLN A 257 4.91 -33.23 9.98
C GLN A 257 4.13 -34.14 10.92
N GLN A 258 4.60 -34.27 12.16
CA GLN A 258 3.92 -35.02 13.21
C GLN A 258 2.81 -34.17 13.85
N MET A 259 1.57 -34.66 13.84
CA MET A 259 0.41 -33.87 14.30
C MET A 259 -0.04 -34.21 15.74
N ARG A 260 0.18 -35.45 16.19
CA ARG A 260 -0.24 -35.87 17.54
C ARG A 260 0.75 -36.88 18.11
N ILE A 261 1.12 -36.68 19.38
CA ILE A 261 1.90 -37.64 20.15
C ILE A 261 0.90 -38.63 20.75
N ASN A 262 0.85 -39.86 20.24
CA ASN A 262 0.25 -40.95 21.01
C ASN A 262 1.28 -41.39 22.04
N THR A 263 0.96 -41.32 23.33
CA THR A 263 1.86 -41.79 24.40
C THR A 263 1.98 -43.32 24.33
N GLY A 264 3.21 -43.85 24.47
CA GLY A 264 3.46 -45.29 24.42
C GLY A 264 4.80 -45.71 23.80
N CYS A 265 5.36 -44.91 22.88
CA CYS A 265 6.64 -45.26 22.25
C CYS A 265 7.87 -45.02 23.14
N GLN A 266 7.73 -44.36 24.30
CA GLN A 266 8.85 -44.10 25.22
C GLN A 266 9.46 -45.38 25.83
N TYR A 267 8.77 -46.52 25.73
CA TYR A 267 9.22 -47.82 26.24
C TYR A 267 9.58 -48.82 25.11
N ALA A 268 9.55 -48.38 23.84
CA ALA A 268 9.84 -49.26 22.72
C ALA A 268 11.35 -49.50 22.55
N LYS A 269 11.74 -50.74 22.23
CA LYS A 269 13.14 -51.09 21.90
C LYS A 269 13.65 -50.33 20.67
N ASP A 270 12.78 -50.06 19.71
CA ASP A 270 13.06 -49.21 18.55
C ASP A 270 12.04 -48.06 18.54
N TYR A 271 12.47 -46.92 19.10
CA TYR A 271 11.68 -45.72 19.19
C TYR A 271 11.25 -45.20 17.82
N LYS A 272 12.14 -45.22 16.81
CA LYS A 272 11.86 -44.66 15.48
C LYS A 272 10.79 -45.49 14.77
N GLN A 273 10.93 -46.81 14.80
CA GLN A 273 9.96 -47.70 14.16
C GLN A 273 8.58 -47.64 14.86
N CYS A 274 8.56 -47.47 16.20
CA CYS A 274 7.31 -47.28 16.94
C CYS A 274 6.62 -45.98 16.55
N VAL A 275 7.38 -44.88 16.49
CA VAL A 275 6.88 -43.55 16.11
C VAL A 275 6.29 -43.57 14.69
N GLU A 276 6.95 -44.22 13.73
CA GLU A 276 6.44 -44.34 12.36
C GLU A 276 5.09 -45.05 12.26
N LYS A 277 4.85 -46.07 13.10
CA LYS A 277 3.63 -46.89 13.05
C LYS A 277 2.48 -46.32 13.89
N THR A 278 2.80 -45.58 14.95
CA THR A 278 1.82 -45.23 15.99
C THR A 278 1.37 -43.77 15.90
N TYR A 279 2.17 -42.90 15.29
CA TYR A 279 1.91 -41.46 15.30
C TYR A 279 1.23 -41.04 14.00
N ASN A 280 0.35 -40.04 14.10
CA ASN A 280 -0.30 -39.45 12.94
C ASN A 280 0.60 -38.40 12.32
N PHE A 281 0.86 -38.55 11.02
CA PHE A 281 1.66 -37.62 10.24
C PHE A 281 0.83 -37.01 9.12
N PHE A 282 1.06 -35.73 8.86
CA PHE A 282 0.66 -35.09 7.61
C PHE A 282 1.83 -35.18 6.62
N TYR A 283 1.50 -35.61 5.41
CA TYR A 283 2.44 -35.70 4.29
C TYR A 283 2.25 -34.48 3.38
N ASN A 284 3.31 -34.08 2.69
CA ASN A 284 3.33 -32.85 1.90
C ASN A 284 2.96 -31.62 2.74
N TYR A 285 3.41 -31.64 4.00
CA TYR A 285 3.18 -30.58 4.95
C TYR A 285 4.27 -29.52 4.79
N PRO A 286 3.92 -28.25 4.65
CA PRO A 286 4.89 -27.18 4.47
C PRO A 286 5.64 -26.89 5.77
N ILE A 287 6.96 -26.88 5.67
CA ILE A 287 7.91 -26.71 6.76
C ILE A 287 8.73 -25.48 6.44
N ALA A 288 8.70 -24.49 7.33
CA ALA A 288 9.57 -23.33 7.24
C ALA A 288 11.04 -23.78 7.32
N THR A 289 11.83 -23.43 6.30
CA THR A 289 13.27 -23.69 6.25
C THR A 289 14.04 -22.44 6.63
N ASN A 290 15.27 -22.26 6.13
CA ASN A 290 16.16 -21.15 6.47
C ASN A 290 15.56 -19.78 6.07
N VAL A 291 14.67 -19.23 6.92
CA VAL A 291 14.02 -17.93 6.73
C VAL A 291 15.09 -16.84 6.88
N SER A 292 15.37 -16.13 5.79
CA SER A 292 16.31 -15.02 5.78
C SER A 292 15.54 -13.71 5.61
N ILE A 293 15.39 -12.95 6.69
CA ILE A 293 14.74 -11.64 6.61
C ILE A 293 15.74 -10.63 6.08
N TYR A 294 15.34 -9.96 5.01
CA TYR A 294 16.18 -8.99 4.34
C TYR A 294 16.41 -7.76 5.23
N ASN A 295 17.67 -7.34 5.39
CA ASN A 295 18.02 -6.13 6.14
C ASN A 295 18.28 -4.96 5.17
N PRO A 296 17.35 -3.97 5.06
CA PRO A 296 17.50 -2.83 4.15
C PRO A 296 18.76 -2.00 4.39
N LYS A 297 19.23 -1.93 5.65
CA LYS A 297 20.48 -1.25 6.00
C LYS A 297 21.66 -1.78 5.20
N LYS A 298 21.70 -3.08 4.88
CA LYS A 298 22.85 -3.68 4.18
C LYS A 298 23.03 -3.04 2.80
N ILE A 299 21.96 -2.91 2.01
CA ILE A 299 22.04 -2.29 0.67
C ILE A 299 22.32 -0.81 0.78
N ILE A 300 21.51 -0.11 1.58
CA ILE A 300 21.57 1.35 1.65
C ILE A 300 22.92 1.75 2.24
N GLY A 301 23.43 1.01 3.23
CA GLY A 301 24.75 1.20 3.82
C GLY A 301 25.88 0.97 2.82
N ASP A 302 25.85 -0.14 2.09
CA ASP A 302 26.87 -0.44 1.06
C ASP A 302 26.86 0.62 -0.07
N SER A 303 25.70 1.26 -0.32
CA SER A 303 25.52 2.26 -1.37
C SER A 303 25.50 3.70 -0.84
N PHE A 304 25.60 3.92 0.47
CA PHE A 304 25.30 5.21 1.11
C PHE A 304 26.23 6.31 0.62
N ALA A 305 27.53 6.01 0.56
CA ALA A 305 28.55 6.93 0.07
C ALA A 305 28.26 7.36 -1.38
N ASN A 306 27.85 6.42 -2.22
CA ASN A 306 27.55 6.67 -3.63
C ASN A 306 26.27 7.49 -3.79
N VAL A 307 25.24 7.25 -2.96
CA VAL A 307 24.00 8.03 -2.97
C VAL A 307 24.25 9.46 -2.43
N ALA A 308 25.08 9.62 -1.40
CA ALA A 308 25.51 10.92 -0.91
C ALA A 308 26.34 11.69 -1.97
N GLU A 309 27.19 10.97 -2.71
CA GLU A 309 27.91 11.54 -3.85
C GLU A 309 26.96 11.93 -4.99
N LEU A 310 25.95 11.11 -5.27
CA LEU A 310 24.91 11.40 -6.25
C LEU A 310 24.12 12.66 -5.88
N LEU A 311 23.77 12.83 -4.59
CA LEU A 311 23.14 14.06 -4.10
C LEU A 311 24.04 15.28 -4.35
N ASN A 312 25.35 15.18 -4.10
CA ASN A 312 26.29 16.26 -4.40
C ASN A 312 26.32 16.59 -5.90
N ARG A 313 26.27 15.56 -6.76
CA ARG A 313 26.16 15.74 -8.22
C ARG A 313 24.85 16.43 -8.59
N PHE A 314 23.72 16.06 -7.98
CA PHE A 314 22.44 16.73 -8.22
C PHE A 314 22.47 18.19 -7.79
N LYS A 315 23.03 18.51 -6.62
CA LYS A 315 23.24 19.88 -6.16
C LYS A 315 24.11 20.69 -7.12
N MET A 316 25.19 20.10 -7.64
CA MET A 316 26.05 20.75 -8.64
C MET A 316 25.32 20.95 -9.97
N MET A 317 24.58 19.94 -10.44
CA MET A 317 23.86 19.99 -11.70
C MET A 317 22.69 20.98 -11.68
N LYS A 318 21.99 21.08 -10.54
CA LYS A 318 21.02 22.13 -10.25
C LYS A 318 21.66 23.50 -10.38
N LYS A 319 22.76 23.76 -9.63
CA LYS A 319 23.48 25.04 -9.71
C LYS A 319 23.89 25.36 -11.14
N LEU A 320 24.41 24.39 -11.90
CA LEU A 320 24.80 24.62 -13.29
C LEU A 320 23.60 24.82 -14.22
N GLY A 321 22.45 24.20 -13.95
CA GLY A 321 21.20 24.40 -14.69
C GLY A 321 20.67 25.82 -14.57
N ASP A 322 20.86 26.47 -13.41
CA ASP A 322 20.45 27.87 -13.18
C ASP A 322 21.19 28.87 -14.10
N TRP A 323 22.40 28.55 -14.55
CA TRP A 323 23.27 29.47 -15.31
C TRP A 323 23.49 29.09 -16.77
N ASP A 324 22.97 27.93 -17.21
CA ASP A 324 23.32 27.32 -18.49
C ASP A 324 22.08 27.19 -19.40
N PRO A 325 21.84 28.16 -20.31
CA PRO A 325 20.62 28.21 -21.12
C PRO A 325 20.51 27.04 -22.13
N LEU A 326 21.58 26.26 -22.32
CA LEU A 326 21.60 25.09 -23.21
C LEU A 326 21.27 23.78 -22.50
N ARG A 327 20.94 23.80 -21.20
CA ARG A 327 20.51 22.61 -20.46
C ARG A 327 18.99 22.55 -20.37
N ARG A 328 18.46 21.35 -20.66
CA ARG A 328 17.05 21.03 -20.42
C ARG A 328 16.89 20.66 -18.96
N LEU A 329 16.29 21.56 -18.17
CA LEU A 329 15.88 21.28 -16.79
C LEU A 329 14.96 20.06 -16.71
N SER A 330 14.20 19.80 -17.78
CA SER A 330 13.36 18.61 -17.87
C SER A 330 14.13 17.29 -17.86
N ASP A 331 15.32 17.25 -18.47
CA ASP A 331 16.20 16.09 -18.39
C ASP A 331 16.77 15.94 -16.97
N LEU A 332 16.99 17.04 -16.25
CA LEU A 332 17.44 16.98 -14.87
C LEU A 332 16.34 16.39 -13.97
N VAL A 333 15.10 16.88 -14.06
CA VAL A 333 13.93 16.33 -13.34
C VAL A 333 13.76 14.83 -13.57
N ASP A 334 13.79 14.39 -14.83
CA ASP A 334 13.61 12.98 -15.17
C ASP A 334 14.74 12.13 -14.59
N ALA A 335 15.99 12.59 -14.75
CA ALA A 335 17.17 11.88 -14.27
C ALA A 335 17.22 11.80 -12.74
N THR A 336 16.82 12.84 -12.01
CA THR A 336 16.91 12.87 -10.54
C THR A 336 15.72 12.23 -9.83
N SER A 337 14.57 12.11 -10.50
CA SER A 337 13.33 11.58 -9.92
C SER A 337 13.48 10.20 -9.29
N LEU A 338 13.94 9.21 -10.05
CA LEU A 338 14.01 7.82 -9.58
C LEU A 338 14.96 7.64 -8.41
N PRO A 339 16.24 8.08 -8.47
CA PRO A 339 17.15 7.93 -7.34
C PRO A 339 16.68 8.65 -6.08
N ALA A 340 16.03 9.81 -6.22
CA ALA A 340 15.52 10.56 -5.08
C ALA A 340 14.42 9.80 -4.35
N TYR A 341 13.36 9.40 -5.07
CA TYR A 341 12.20 8.76 -4.46
C TYR A 341 12.42 7.29 -4.11
N SER A 342 13.25 6.56 -4.87
CA SER A 342 13.62 5.17 -4.52
C SER A 342 14.41 5.12 -3.21
N THR A 343 15.35 6.06 -3.03
CA THR A 343 16.14 6.17 -1.79
C THR A 343 15.25 6.58 -0.62
N GLN A 344 14.37 7.57 -0.82
CA GLN A 344 13.42 7.99 0.20
C GLN A 344 12.54 6.81 0.64
N GLN A 345 11.93 6.08 -0.30
CA GLN A 345 11.08 4.95 -0.01
C GLN A 345 11.81 3.88 0.82
N ALA A 346 13.05 3.54 0.43
CA ALA A 346 13.81 2.52 1.13
C ALA A 346 14.15 2.93 2.58
N ILE A 347 14.30 4.24 2.85
CA ILE A 347 14.57 4.79 4.19
C ILE A 347 13.28 4.88 5.01
N THR A 348 12.15 5.20 4.39
CA THR A 348 10.82 5.10 5.03
C THR A 348 10.59 3.68 5.54
N SER A 349 10.85 2.67 4.72
CA SER A 349 10.74 1.27 5.13
C SER A 349 11.68 0.88 6.27
N MET A 350 12.85 1.50 6.39
CA MET A 350 13.70 1.32 7.56
C MET A 350 13.07 1.92 8.83
N ASN A 351 12.40 3.07 8.73
CA ASN A 351 11.73 3.69 9.86
C ASN A 351 10.58 2.83 10.37
N GLU A 352 9.77 2.29 9.47
CA GLU A 352 8.62 1.47 9.86
C GLU A 352 9.06 0.15 10.53
N VAL A 353 10.19 -0.43 10.12
CA VAL A 353 10.78 -1.58 10.84
C VAL A 353 11.11 -1.22 12.30
N ILE A 354 11.56 0.01 12.56
CA ILE A 354 11.80 0.50 13.93
C ILE A 354 10.48 0.66 14.69
N ASP A 355 9.47 1.23 14.04
CA ASP A 355 8.15 1.45 14.66
C ASP A 355 7.54 0.11 15.08
N ILE A 356 7.52 -0.86 14.16
CA ILE A 356 7.06 -2.23 14.40
C ILE A 356 7.88 -2.90 15.52
N ALA A 357 9.21 -2.76 15.51
CA ALA A 357 10.05 -3.29 16.59
C ALA A 357 9.71 -2.66 17.95
N GLY A 358 9.40 -1.36 17.98
CA GLY A 358 8.94 -0.66 19.18
C GLY A 358 7.60 -1.20 19.69
N GLU A 359 6.66 -1.49 18.80
CA GLU A 359 5.40 -2.13 19.15
C GLU A 359 5.58 -3.55 19.67
N ILE A 360 6.44 -4.37 19.03
CA ILE A 360 6.78 -5.71 19.50
C ILE A 360 7.33 -5.68 20.92
N GLU A 361 8.28 -4.78 21.21
CA GLU A 361 8.85 -4.64 22.55
C GLU A 361 7.81 -4.20 23.58
N LYS A 362 6.86 -3.34 23.19
CA LYS A 362 5.75 -2.91 24.05
C LYS A 362 4.79 -4.06 24.33
N ALA A 363 4.44 -4.84 23.32
CA ALA A 363 3.54 -5.98 23.45
C ALA A 363 4.14 -7.14 24.24
N GLN A 364 5.43 -7.41 24.14
CA GLN A 364 6.09 -8.42 24.98
C GLN A 364 6.03 -8.09 26.48
N ARG A 365 5.76 -6.83 26.86
CA ARG A 365 5.54 -6.42 28.27
C ARG A 365 4.10 -6.61 28.73
N GLU A 366 3.16 -6.79 27.81
CA GLU A 366 1.73 -6.96 28.07
C GLU A 366 1.26 -8.21 27.31
N GLU A 367 1.35 -9.40 27.95
CA GLU A 367 1.16 -10.76 27.36
C GLU A 367 -0.07 -10.95 26.44
N PHE A 368 -1.03 -10.01 26.44
CA PHE A 368 -2.26 -10.01 25.66
C PHE A 368 -2.14 -9.39 24.24
N ILE A 369 -1.10 -8.61 23.92
CA ILE A 369 -0.99 -7.85 22.65
C ILE A 369 -0.35 -8.68 21.50
N LEU A 370 0.22 -9.84 21.80
CA LEU A 370 0.96 -10.66 20.82
C LEU A 370 0.10 -11.09 19.61
N SER A 371 -1.19 -11.40 19.81
CA SER A 371 -2.10 -11.77 18.72
C SER A 371 -2.46 -10.59 17.79
N PHE A 372 -2.50 -9.37 18.32
CA PHE A 372 -2.75 -8.14 17.56
C PHE A 372 -1.54 -7.81 16.66
N ILE A 373 -0.32 -7.95 17.19
CA ILE A 373 0.91 -7.71 16.44
C ILE A 373 1.17 -8.80 15.39
N SER A 374 0.78 -10.05 15.64
CA SER A 374 0.77 -11.11 14.62
C SER A 374 -0.05 -10.74 13.38
N GLY A 375 -1.17 -10.01 13.53
CA GLY A 375 -1.95 -9.50 12.39
C GLY A 375 -1.31 -8.29 11.71
N LEU A 376 -0.64 -7.42 12.47
CA LEU A 376 0.02 -6.22 11.98
C LEU A 376 1.29 -6.51 11.14
N LEU A 377 1.94 -7.66 11.39
CA LEU A 377 3.24 -8.01 10.81
C LEU A 377 3.23 -8.70 9.45
N PHE A 378 2.06 -8.94 8.88
CA PHE A 378 1.95 -9.31 7.47
C PHE A 378 2.28 -8.14 6.53
N PHE A 379 2.42 -6.93 7.06
CA PHE A 379 2.75 -5.73 6.31
C PHE A 379 4.21 -5.36 6.56
N ILE A 380 5.11 -5.88 5.71
CA ILE A 380 6.38 -5.18 5.48
C ILE A 380 6.04 -4.04 4.51
N PRO A 381 6.21 -2.77 4.88
CA PRO A 381 5.78 -1.60 4.10
C PRO A 381 6.63 -1.29 2.85
N PHE A 382 7.38 -2.29 2.44
CA PHE A 382 7.82 -2.48 1.08
C PHE A 382 6.67 -2.89 0.13
N VAL A 383 5.55 -3.32 0.70
CA VAL A 383 4.28 -3.61 0.04
C VAL A 383 3.41 -2.35 0.10
N GLY A 384 3.54 -1.47 -0.89
CA GLY A 384 2.53 -0.41 -1.07
C GLY A 384 1.19 -1.02 -1.49
N GLU A 385 0.08 -0.50 -0.98
CA GLU A 385 -1.36 -0.53 -1.41
C GLU A 385 -1.95 -1.72 -2.19
N ALA A 386 -1.22 -2.81 -2.38
CA ALA A 386 -1.62 -4.01 -3.06
C ALA A 386 -1.05 -5.17 -2.24
N ALA A 387 -1.89 -5.74 -1.36
CA ALA A 387 -1.61 -7.03 -0.77
C ALA A 387 -1.40 -8.05 -1.90
N GLY A 388 -0.17 -8.55 -2.07
CA GLY A 388 0.18 -9.58 -3.05
C GLY A 388 1.62 -9.52 -3.58
N LEU A 389 1.97 -10.51 -4.41
CA LEU A 389 3.29 -10.71 -5.05
C LEU A 389 3.93 -9.45 -5.66
N ALA A 390 3.12 -8.52 -6.17
CA ALA A 390 3.57 -7.29 -6.82
C ALA A 390 4.32 -6.34 -5.87
N GLY A 391 3.91 -6.24 -4.60
CA GLY A 391 4.55 -5.36 -3.61
C GLY A 391 5.94 -5.83 -3.20
N ILE A 392 6.16 -7.13 -3.10
CA ILE A 392 7.48 -7.69 -2.74
C ILE A 392 8.43 -7.70 -3.93
N ALA A 393 7.92 -7.95 -5.13
CA ALA A 393 8.69 -7.75 -6.36
C ALA A 393 9.11 -6.27 -6.50
N ALA A 394 8.20 -5.33 -6.24
CA ALA A 394 8.47 -3.89 -6.23
C ALA A 394 9.59 -3.51 -5.26
N ALA A 395 9.50 -3.99 -4.04
CA ALA A 395 10.47 -3.74 -2.99
C ALA A 395 11.85 -4.33 -3.27
N ARG A 396 11.91 -5.60 -3.67
CA ARG A 396 13.18 -6.23 -4.09
C ARG A 396 13.78 -5.50 -5.27
N THR A 397 12.95 -5.01 -6.18
CA THR A 397 13.38 -4.20 -7.32
C THR A 397 14.00 -2.91 -6.77
N VAL A 398 13.25 -2.07 -6.05
CA VAL A 398 13.72 -0.78 -5.47
C VAL A 398 15.00 -0.95 -4.64
N LEU A 399 15.12 -2.03 -3.89
CA LEU A 399 16.28 -2.37 -3.08
C LEU A 399 17.49 -2.81 -3.93
N ARG A 400 17.33 -3.75 -4.87
CA ARG A 400 18.42 -4.15 -5.81
C ARG A 400 18.97 -2.94 -6.57
N LEU A 401 18.13 -1.96 -6.85
CA LEU A 401 18.45 -0.76 -7.60
C LEU A 401 19.39 0.19 -6.87
N ILE A 402 19.14 0.45 -5.58
CA ILE A 402 20.05 1.23 -4.74
C ILE A 402 21.42 0.53 -4.69
N GLY A 403 21.43 -0.81 -4.61
CA GLY A 403 22.65 -1.63 -4.66
C GLY A 403 23.45 -1.50 -5.95
N VAL A 404 22.80 -1.30 -7.09
CA VAL A 404 23.46 -1.08 -8.39
C VAL A 404 24.08 0.32 -8.53
N ALA A 405 23.60 1.31 -7.79
CA ALA A 405 24.38 2.54 -7.60
C ALA A 405 25.65 2.31 -6.75
N GLY A 406 25.71 1.20 -6.01
CA GLY A 406 26.82 0.73 -5.16
C GLY A 406 27.93 -0.03 -5.91
N GLU A 407 27.56 -0.93 -6.81
CA GLU A 407 28.52 -1.80 -7.51
C GLU A 407 29.03 -1.20 -8.82
N ALA A 408 30.36 -1.03 -8.93
CA ALA A 408 31.07 -0.57 -10.13
C ALA A 408 31.04 -1.58 -11.32
N GLY A 409 30.14 -2.57 -11.29
CA GLY A 409 30.18 -3.75 -12.17
C GLY A 409 29.33 -3.69 -13.44
N LEU A 410 28.38 -2.77 -13.57
CA LEU A 410 27.53 -2.67 -14.76
C LEU A 410 28.12 -1.68 -15.78
N THR A 411 28.58 -2.20 -16.91
CA THR A 411 29.12 -1.35 -17.99
C THR A 411 28.00 -0.62 -18.72
N ILE A 412 28.29 0.55 -19.30
CA ILE A 412 27.35 1.30 -20.15
C ILE A 412 26.81 0.42 -21.31
N PHE A 413 27.58 -0.59 -21.74
CA PHE A 413 27.22 -1.50 -22.81
C PHE A 413 26.18 -2.55 -22.38
N ASP A 414 26.26 -3.07 -21.16
CA ASP A 414 25.29 -4.03 -20.62
C ASP A 414 23.91 -3.39 -20.38
N ALA A 415 23.90 -2.09 -20.05
CA ALA A 415 22.70 -1.27 -19.85
C ALA A 415 21.93 -0.94 -21.15
N VAL A 416 22.61 -0.93 -22.30
CA VAL A 416 22.01 -0.63 -23.61
C VAL A 416 21.47 -1.89 -24.30
N SER A 417 21.94 -3.07 -23.92
CA SER A 417 21.65 -4.34 -24.60
C SER A 417 20.35 -5.02 -24.13
N HIS A 418 19.71 -4.53 -23.07
CA HIS A 418 18.51 -5.12 -22.45
C HIS A 418 17.51 -4.02 -22.07
N PRO A 419 16.53 -3.65 -22.93
CA PRO A 419 15.63 -2.53 -22.71
C PRO A 419 14.65 -2.69 -21.52
N GLU A 420 14.39 -3.91 -21.05
CA GLU A 420 13.79 -4.19 -19.72
C GLU A 420 14.60 -3.59 -18.55
N ASN A 421 15.85 -3.18 -18.79
CA ASN A 421 16.73 -2.50 -17.85
C ASN A 421 16.66 -0.96 -17.95
N ALA A 422 15.70 -0.36 -18.68
CA ALA A 422 15.56 1.10 -18.77
C ALA A 422 15.55 1.78 -17.38
N PHE A 423 14.99 1.10 -16.38
CA PHE A 423 15.03 1.53 -14.99
C PHE A 423 16.46 1.48 -14.39
N MET A 424 17.17 0.35 -14.53
CA MET A 424 18.57 0.19 -14.06
C MET A 424 19.51 1.19 -14.73
N SER A 425 19.30 1.43 -16.02
CA SER A 425 20.12 2.31 -16.86
C SER A 425 20.14 3.74 -16.36
N VAL A 426 19.08 4.21 -15.68
CA VAL A 426 19.07 5.53 -15.01
C VAL A 426 20.23 5.63 -14.02
N PHE A 427 20.38 4.63 -13.14
CA PHE A 427 21.41 4.62 -12.12
C PHE A 427 22.80 4.44 -12.73
N THR A 428 22.95 3.56 -13.71
CA THR A 428 24.23 3.35 -14.43
C THR A 428 24.71 4.61 -15.13
N PHE A 429 23.82 5.29 -15.86
CA PHE A 429 24.17 6.54 -16.54
C PHE A 429 24.58 7.61 -15.55
N LEU A 430 23.91 7.73 -14.41
CA LEU A 430 24.23 8.70 -13.38
C LEU A 430 25.54 8.39 -12.64
N ALA A 431 25.80 7.12 -12.34
CA ALA A 431 27.05 6.68 -11.72
C ALA A 431 28.26 7.03 -12.60
N GLY A 432 28.18 6.79 -13.91
CA GLY A 432 29.23 7.12 -14.88
C GLY A 432 29.23 8.57 -15.38
N ALA A 433 28.21 9.38 -15.05
CA ALA A 433 27.98 10.68 -15.70
C ALA A 433 29.01 11.75 -15.33
N GLY A 434 29.64 11.70 -14.16
CA GLY A 434 30.31 12.91 -13.69
C GLY A 434 29.26 13.99 -13.33
N VAL A 435 29.52 15.19 -13.83
CA VAL A 435 28.55 16.30 -13.99
C VAL A 435 28.29 16.58 -15.49
N ARG A 436 28.50 15.57 -16.36
CA ARG A 436 28.38 15.72 -17.81
C ARG A 436 26.91 15.72 -18.22
N ARG A 437 26.52 16.66 -19.09
CA ARG A 437 25.15 16.76 -19.63
C ARG A 437 24.68 15.48 -20.32
N SER A 438 25.57 14.79 -21.03
CA SER A 438 25.24 13.56 -21.75
C SER A 438 24.79 12.44 -20.83
N GLY A 439 25.42 12.29 -19.66
CA GLY A 439 25.02 11.25 -18.69
C GLY A 439 23.62 11.50 -18.13
N PHE A 440 23.32 12.74 -17.74
CA PHE A 440 21.98 13.11 -17.26
C PHE A 440 20.91 13.00 -18.34
N ARG A 441 21.22 13.40 -19.58
CA ARG A 441 20.29 13.22 -20.70
C ARG A 441 20.01 11.74 -20.99
N ASN A 442 21.03 10.88 -20.93
CA ASN A 442 20.84 9.44 -21.14
C ASN A 442 20.03 8.81 -20.00
N ALA A 443 20.27 9.24 -18.76
CA ALA A 443 19.45 8.84 -17.62
C ALA A 443 17.98 9.29 -17.79
N ALA A 444 17.73 10.53 -18.20
CA ALA A 444 16.39 11.05 -18.49
C ALA A 444 15.68 10.27 -19.59
N ASN A 445 16.38 9.94 -20.68
CA ASN A 445 15.83 9.15 -21.76
C ASN A 445 15.48 7.72 -21.31
N SER A 446 16.33 7.12 -20.47
CA SER A 446 16.06 5.81 -19.88
C SER A 446 14.85 5.85 -18.95
N ARG A 447 14.74 6.90 -18.12
CA ARG A 447 13.57 7.13 -17.26
C ARG A 447 12.27 7.19 -18.05
N ARG A 448 12.27 7.90 -19.18
CA ARG A 448 11.11 8.05 -20.07
C ARG A 448 10.81 6.78 -20.87
N GLY A 449 11.79 5.90 -21.04
CA GLY A 449 11.65 4.62 -21.74
C GLY A 449 11.19 3.46 -20.85
N ILE A 450 10.91 3.68 -19.56
CA ILE A 450 10.40 2.64 -18.67
C ILE A 450 9.00 2.23 -19.12
N THR A 451 8.79 0.93 -19.32
CA THR A 451 7.49 0.39 -19.76
C THR A 451 6.43 0.52 -18.66
N PRO A 452 5.14 0.61 -19.02
CA PRO A 452 4.05 0.66 -18.05
C PRO A 452 4.07 -0.50 -17.05
N ASP A 453 4.42 -1.72 -17.50
CA ASP A 453 4.49 -2.90 -16.64
C ASP A 453 5.52 -2.71 -15.51
N VAL A 454 6.73 -2.26 -15.85
CA VAL A 454 7.80 -1.98 -14.87
C VAL A 454 7.42 -0.77 -14.02
N TYR A 455 6.83 0.26 -14.61
CA TYR A 455 6.41 1.47 -13.90
C TYR A 455 5.34 1.19 -12.83
N ASN A 456 4.40 0.30 -13.14
CA ASN A 456 3.33 -0.09 -12.22
C ASN A 456 3.84 -0.93 -11.04
N THR A 457 5.00 -1.58 -11.20
CA THR A 457 5.65 -2.31 -10.09
C THR A 457 6.47 -1.42 -9.14
N LEU A 458 6.35 -0.08 -9.19
CA LEU A 458 7.21 0.79 -8.37
C LEU A 458 6.63 1.15 -6.98
N GLY A 459 5.45 0.66 -6.64
CA GLY A 459 4.81 0.91 -5.34
C GLY A 459 4.75 2.41 -5.00
N GLY A 460 5.08 2.80 -3.77
CA GLY A 460 5.07 4.21 -3.34
C GLY A 460 6.00 5.15 -4.14
N VAL A 461 7.01 4.60 -4.83
CA VAL A 461 7.84 5.38 -5.75
C VAL A 461 7.01 5.82 -6.96
N LYS A 462 6.10 4.99 -7.47
CA LYS A 462 5.16 5.35 -8.55
C LYS A 462 4.34 6.58 -8.17
N THR A 463 3.75 6.58 -6.98
CA THR A 463 2.94 7.70 -6.47
C THR A 463 3.72 9.02 -6.50
N SER A 464 4.99 9.00 -6.05
CA SER A 464 5.86 10.17 -6.11
C SER A 464 6.19 10.61 -7.54
N LEU A 465 6.37 9.66 -8.46
CA LEU A 465 6.63 9.95 -9.86
C LEU A 465 5.39 10.49 -10.58
N ASP A 466 4.19 10.00 -10.24
CA ASP A 466 2.92 10.50 -10.74
C ASP A 466 2.67 11.93 -10.26
N LYS A 467 3.00 12.25 -8.99
CA LYS A 467 3.01 13.64 -8.49
C LYS A 467 3.93 14.56 -9.31
N VAL A 468 5.12 14.09 -9.70
CA VAL A 468 6.01 14.85 -10.60
C VAL A 468 5.38 15.03 -11.99
N HIS A 469 4.73 14.01 -12.51
CA HIS A 469 4.09 14.06 -13.82
C HIS A 469 2.89 15.02 -13.85
N SER A 470 2.06 15.01 -12.81
CA SER A 470 0.90 15.90 -12.66
C SER A 470 1.34 17.36 -12.53
N LEU A 471 2.39 17.64 -11.75
CA LEU A 471 2.99 18.98 -11.64
C LEU A 471 3.50 19.52 -12.98
N ARG A 472 3.97 18.64 -13.87
CA ARG A 472 4.40 19.02 -15.23
C ARG A 472 3.24 19.15 -16.21
N HIS A 473 2.16 18.38 -16.03
CA HIS A 473 0.96 18.46 -16.90
C HIS A 473 0.07 19.68 -16.65
N LYS A 474 0.22 20.36 -15.50
CA LYS A 474 -0.36 21.69 -15.28
C LYS A 474 0.27 22.78 -16.16
N ILE A 475 1.32 22.45 -16.91
CA ILE A 475 1.96 23.29 -17.93
C ILE A 475 1.48 22.77 -19.28
N CYS A 476 0.60 23.51 -19.95
CA CYS A 476 0.22 23.17 -21.33
C CYS A 476 1.48 23.11 -22.21
N PRO A 477 1.60 22.11 -23.11
CA PRO A 477 2.57 22.21 -24.20
C PRO A 477 2.20 23.43 -25.06
N ILE A 478 3.20 24.28 -25.35
CA ILE A 478 3.11 25.26 -26.45
C ILE A 478 3.16 24.52 -27.78
#